data_AF-A0A5C5VCJ2-F1
#
_entry.id   AF-A0A5C5VCJ2-F1
#
_cell.length_a   1.000
_cell.length_b   1.000
_cell.length_c   1.000
_cell.angle_alpha   90.00
_cell.angle_beta   90.00
_cell.angle_gamma   90.00
#
_symmetry.space_group_name_H-M   'P 1'
#
loop_
_entity.id
_entity.type
_entity.pdbx_description
1 polymer ?
#
loop_
_entity_poly.entity_id
_entity_poly.type
_entity_poly.pdbx_seq_one_letter_code
_entity_poly.pdbx_strand_id
1 'polypeptide(L)'
;MSVVQAQSSTSVSWIEHQMLDHVKGALRVTLDWNAPSVSLTRKKSSVRFSFQSFCRHLDRLMRIEENDNYLEELCETKPHFEPQVRRLRADHDHFRSRTHTLMAQLESLEEWQSDQFDECCLEIRELLREVDQHDHEEVRVLQELMSSDLGGEG
;
A
#
# COMPACT_ATOMS: atom_id res chain seq x y z
N MET A 1 25.88 -13.52 -4.56
CA MET A 1 25.36 -12.28 -5.17
C MET A 1 25.55 -11.17 -4.16
N SER A 2 26.13 -10.04 -4.59
CA SER A 2 26.98 -9.20 -3.75
C SER A 2 26.17 -8.21 -2.89
N VAL A 3 26.59 -8.06 -1.62
CA VAL A 3 26.08 -7.14 -0.57
C VAL A 3 25.76 -5.71 -1.04
N VAL A 4 26.39 -5.25 -2.13
CA VAL A 4 26.16 -3.95 -2.78
C VAL A 4 24.75 -3.83 -3.38
N GLN A 5 24.16 -4.93 -3.86
CA GLN A 5 22.84 -4.94 -4.49
C GLN A 5 21.72 -4.85 -3.44
N ALA A 6 21.90 -5.53 -2.30
CA ALA A 6 21.00 -5.48 -1.15
C ALA A 6 20.92 -4.08 -0.50
N GLN A 7 22.02 -3.31 -0.50
CA GLN A 7 22.02 -1.92 0.01
C GLN A 7 21.28 -0.94 -0.91
N SER A 8 21.31 -1.18 -2.23
CA SER A 8 20.60 -0.34 -3.20
C SER A 8 19.09 -0.59 -3.18
N SER A 9 18.66 -1.84 -3.02
CA SER A 9 17.25 -2.21 -3.01
C SER A 9 16.52 -1.78 -1.73
N THR A 10 17.16 -1.95 -0.56
CA THR A 10 16.66 -1.40 0.72
C THR A 10 16.50 0.11 0.69
N SER A 11 17.40 0.84 0.02
CA SER A 11 17.27 2.30 -0.13
C SER A 11 16.08 2.70 -1.00
N VAL A 12 15.73 1.90 -2.01
CA VAL A 12 14.61 2.16 -2.93
C VAL A 12 13.28 1.81 -2.28
N SER A 13 13.19 0.67 -1.58
CA SER A 13 12.03 0.29 -0.77
C SER A 13 11.72 1.36 0.28
N TRP A 14 12.73 1.83 1.04
CA TRP A 14 12.54 2.86 2.05
C TRP A 14 12.01 4.19 1.48
N ILE A 15 12.57 4.64 0.35
CA ILE A 15 12.07 5.84 -0.34
C ILE A 15 10.63 5.65 -0.80
N GLU A 16 10.28 4.46 -1.30
CA GLU A 16 8.93 4.18 -1.79
C GLU A 16 7.91 4.12 -0.64
N HIS A 17 8.23 3.54 0.51
CA HIS A 17 7.37 3.63 1.71
C HIS A 17 7.14 5.08 2.14
N GLN A 18 8.20 5.90 2.18
CA GLN A 18 8.07 7.32 2.54
C GLN A 18 7.17 8.08 1.55
N MET A 19 7.32 7.80 0.26
CA MET A 19 6.46 8.39 -0.78
C MET A 19 5.01 7.92 -0.61
N LEU A 20 4.80 6.63 -0.35
CA LEU A 20 3.47 6.08 -0.13
C LEU A 20 2.80 6.74 1.09
N ASP A 21 3.51 6.93 2.20
CA ASP A 21 2.99 7.62 3.39
C ASP A 21 2.56 9.06 3.09
N HIS A 22 3.39 9.82 2.37
CA HIS A 22 3.03 11.17 1.94
C HIS A 22 1.78 11.19 1.06
N VAL A 23 1.67 10.24 0.13
CA VAL A 23 0.53 10.13 -0.78
C VAL A 23 -0.74 9.67 -0.05
N LYS A 24 -0.64 8.72 0.89
CA LYS A 24 -1.74 8.31 1.79
C LYS A 24 -2.26 9.52 2.57
N GLY A 25 -1.35 10.31 3.17
CA GLY A 25 -1.71 11.54 3.89
C GLY A 25 -2.45 12.54 3.02
N ALA A 26 -1.92 12.84 1.82
CA ALA A 26 -2.55 13.76 0.87
C ALA A 26 -3.93 13.27 0.39
N LEU A 27 -4.08 11.95 0.18
CA LEU A 27 -5.35 11.35 -0.22
C LEU A 27 -6.39 11.46 0.91
N ARG A 28 -6.02 11.19 2.17
CA ARG A 28 -6.93 11.37 3.34
C ARG A 28 -7.44 12.81 3.43
N VAL A 29 -6.55 13.79 3.32
CA VAL A 29 -6.94 15.22 3.31
C VAL A 29 -7.92 15.53 2.18
N THR A 30 -7.68 14.98 0.99
CA THR A 30 -8.57 15.18 -0.16
C THR A 30 -9.94 14.54 0.04
N LEU A 31 -10.01 13.35 0.66
CA LEU A 31 -11.26 12.65 0.95
C LEU A 31 -12.10 13.38 2.01
N ASP A 32 -11.44 13.93 3.03
CA ASP A 32 -12.07 14.63 4.16
C ASP A 32 -12.44 16.09 3.85
N TRP A 33 -12.07 16.56 2.67
CA TRP A 33 -12.49 17.87 2.19
C TRP A 33 -14.01 17.93 2.03
N ASN A 34 -14.67 18.52 3.02
CA ASN A 34 -16.08 18.89 2.95
C ASN A 34 -16.22 20.17 2.14
N ALA A 35 -16.99 20.10 1.06
CA ALA A 35 -17.15 21.16 0.08
C ALA A 35 -18.57 21.73 0.10
N PRO A 36 -18.95 22.57 1.08
CA PRO A 36 -20.14 23.40 0.93
C PRO A 36 -20.01 24.46 -0.19
N SER A 37 -18.81 24.68 -0.74
CA SER A 37 -18.48 25.75 -1.69
C SER A 37 -17.75 25.29 -2.97
N VAL A 38 -17.54 23.99 -3.17
CA VAL A 38 -16.75 23.45 -4.29
C VAL A 38 -17.61 22.49 -5.10
N SER A 39 -17.59 22.59 -6.43
CA SER A 39 -18.34 21.64 -7.27
C SER A 39 -17.86 20.21 -7.05
N LEU A 40 -18.80 19.26 -7.06
CA LEU A 40 -18.52 17.82 -6.98
C LEU A 40 -17.47 17.40 -8.03
N THR A 41 -17.51 17.98 -9.23
CA THR A 41 -16.53 17.81 -10.31
C THR A 41 -15.09 18.06 -9.86
N ARG A 42 -14.87 19.15 -9.11
CA ARG A 42 -13.52 19.51 -8.64
C ARG A 42 -13.06 18.57 -7.54
N LYS A 43 -13.93 18.23 -6.58
CA LYS A 43 -13.59 17.23 -5.54
C LYS A 43 -13.27 15.88 -6.17
N LYS A 44 -14.11 15.39 -7.09
CA LYS A 44 -13.88 14.15 -7.86
C LYS A 44 -12.54 14.17 -8.58
N SER A 45 -12.23 15.27 -9.27
CA SER A 45 -10.95 15.42 -9.98
C SER A 45 -9.74 15.35 -9.05
N SER A 46 -9.82 15.99 -7.88
CA SER A 46 -8.78 15.92 -6.85
C SER A 46 -8.63 14.52 -6.26
N VAL A 47 -9.73 13.86 -5.89
CA VAL A 47 -9.71 12.48 -5.38
C VAL A 47 -9.09 11.55 -6.42
N ARG A 48 -9.51 11.65 -7.68
CA ARG A 48 -8.97 10.82 -8.78
C ARG A 48 -7.47 11.00 -8.94
N PHE A 49 -6.99 12.24 -8.95
CA PHE A 49 -5.55 12.52 -9.08
C PHE A 49 -4.75 11.92 -7.91
N SER A 50 -5.19 12.18 -6.67
CA SER A 50 -4.51 11.65 -5.48
C SER A 50 -4.57 10.13 -5.41
N PHE A 51 -5.71 9.52 -5.75
CA PHE A 51 -5.88 8.08 -5.74
C PHE A 51 -5.05 7.41 -6.84
N GLN A 52 -4.94 8.00 -8.03
CA GLN A 52 -4.07 7.47 -9.09
C GLN A 52 -2.60 7.49 -8.67
N SER A 53 -2.16 8.55 -7.99
CA SER A 53 -0.82 8.60 -7.42
C SER A 53 -0.62 7.49 -6.39
N PHE A 54 -1.58 7.29 -5.48
CA PHE A 54 -1.56 6.22 -4.49
C PHE A 54 -1.43 4.85 -5.14
N CYS A 55 -2.27 4.50 -6.11
CA CYS A 55 -2.23 3.21 -6.79
C CYS A 55 -0.86 2.93 -7.43
N ARG A 56 -0.24 3.94 -8.05
CA ARG A 56 1.08 3.80 -8.68
C ARG A 56 2.19 3.52 -7.66
N HIS A 57 2.18 4.24 -6.54
CA HIS A 57 3.19 4.06 -5.49
C HIS A 57 2.99 2.74 -4.75
N LEU A 58 1.75 2.34 -4.49
CA LEU A 58 1.44 1.03 -3.91
C LEU A 58 1.89 -0.13 -4.81
N ASP A 59 1.54 -0.11 -6.11
CA ASP A 59 1.98 -1.15 -7.06
C ASP A 59 3.50 -1.20 -7.18
N ARG A 60 4.16 -0.05 -7.17
CA ARG A 60 5.62 0.01 -7.21
C ARG A 60 6.25 -0.60 -5.95
N LEU A 61 5.74 -0.26 -4.78
CA LEU A 61 6.22 -0.79 -3.50
C LEU A 61 6.09 -2.31 -3.45
N MET A 62 4.89 -2.84 -3.73
CA MET A 62 4.64 -4.29 -3.73
C MET A 62 5.55 -5.04 -4.71
N ARG A 63 5.86 -4.45 -5.88
CA ARG A 63 6.82 -5.03 -6.81
C ARG A 63 8.24 -5.03 -6.28
N ILE A 64 8.65 -4.02 -5.51
CA ILE A 64 9.98 -4.00 -4.90
C ILE A 64 10.08 -5.13 -3.86
N GLU A 65 9.10 -5.23 -2.97
CA GLU A 65 9.02 -6.27 -1.94
C GLU A 65 8.99 -7.69 -2.52
N GLU A 66 8.24 -7.89 -3.60
CA GLU A 66 8.15 -9.18 -4.29
C GLU A 66 9.43 -9.56 -5.06
N ASN A 67 10.13 -8.58 -5.66
CA ASN A 67 11.33 -8.84 -6.48
C ASN A 67 12.63 -8.94 -5.67
N ASP A 68 12.69 -8.32 -4.50
CA ASP A 68 13.90 -8.35 -3.66
C ASP A 68 14.08 -9.70 -2.94
N ASN A 69 13.18 -10.67 -3.17
CA ASN A 69 13.24 -12.06 -2.72
C ASN A 69 13.39 -12.24 -1.20
N TYR A 70 13.28 -11.18 -0.39
CA TYR A 70 13.43 -11.28 1.06
C TYR A 70 12.38 -12.23 1.66
N LEU A 71 11.16 -12.22 1.12
CA LEU A 71 10.06 -13.11 1.53
C LEU A 71 10.35 -14.58 1.20
N GLU A 72 11.09 -14.87 0.12
CA GLU A 72 11.47 -16.23 -0.27
C GLU A 72 12.63 -16.73 0.58
N GLU A 73 13.66 -15.91 0.75
CA GLU A 73 14.79 -16.18 1.64
C GLU A 73 14.31 -16.40 3.09
N LEU A 74 13.27 -15.68 3.52
CA LEU A 74 12.63 -15.86 4.82
C LEU A 74 11.97 -17.24 4.97
N CYS A 75 11.28 -17.72 3.94
CA CYS A 75 10.65 -19.05 3.97
C CYS A 75 11.69 -20.17 3.97
N GLU A 76 12.82 -20.00 3.28
CA GLU A 76 13.93 -20.96 3.25
C GLU A 76 14.66 -21.03 4.59
N THR A 77 14.91 -19.88 5.22
CA THR A 77 15.67 -19.79 6.48
C THR A 77 14.81 -20.04 7.72
N LYS A 78 13.54 -19.61 7.70
CA LYS A 78 12.60 -19.70 8.83
C LYS A 78 11.21 -20.16 8.34
N PRO A 79 11.02 -21.46 8.04
CA PRO A 79 9.79 -22.00 7.43
C PRO A 79 8.48 -21.72 8.19
N HIS A 80 8.56 -21.43 9.49
CA HIS A 80 7.39 -21.09 10.29
C HIS A 80 6.77 -19.72 9.95
N PHE A 81 7.44 -18.88 9.15
CA PHE A 81 6.89 -17.64 8.59
C PHE A 81 6.15 -17.84 7.26
N GLU A 82 6.18 -19.03 6.66
CA GLU A 82 5.53 -19.29 5.38
C GLU A 82 4.03 -18.88 5.34
N PRO A 83 3.22 -19.14 6.39
CA PRO A 83 1.82 -18.68 6.41
C PRO A 83 1.68 -17.15 6.36
N GLN A 84 2.55 -16.42 7.06
CA GLN A 84 2.55 -14.96 7.13
C GLN A 84 2.99 -14.37 5.78
N VAL A 85 4.06 -14.89 5.19
CA VAL A 85 4.53 -14.48 3.86
C VAL A 85 3.45 -14.71 2.80
N ARG A 86 2.77 -15.86 2.86
CA ARG A 86 1.67 -16.16 1.95
C ARG A 86 0.51 -15.18 2.11
N ARG A 87 0.21 -14.77 3.35
CA ARG A 87 -0.82 -13.77 3.63
C ARG A 87 -0.44 -12.39 3.06
N LEU A 88 0.79 -11.92 3.29
CA LEU A 88 1.27 -10.65 2.73
C LEU A 88 1.13 -10.63 1.20
N ARG A 89 1.53 -11.70 0.51
CA ARG A 89 1.35 -11.83 -0.94
C ARG A 89 -0.13 -11.82 -1.36
N ALA A 90 -1.00 -12.49 -0.61
CA ALA A 90 -2.44 -12.47 -0.88
C ALA A 90 -3.05 -11.08 -0.69
N ASP A 91 -2.57 -10.31 0.28
CA ASP A 91 -2.98 -8.91 0.49
C ASP A 91 -2.60 -8.05 -0.73
N HIS A 92 -1.42 -8.26 -1.32
CA HIS A 92 -1.01 -7.51 -2.52
C HIS A 92 -1.96 -7.74 -3.71
N ASP A 93 -2.33 -9.00 -3.96
CA ASP A 93 -3.28 -9.34 -5.02
C ASP A 93 -4.66 -8.73 -4.78
N HIS A 94 -5.11 -8.74 -3.51
CA HIS A 94 -6.32 -8.07 -3.07
C HIS A 94 -6.24 -6.55 -3.32
N PHE A 95 -5.13 -5.89 -2.96
CA PHE A 95 -4.93 -4.46 -3.19
C PHE A 95 -4.92 -4.09 -4.67
N ARG A 96 -4.27 -4.90 -5.53
CA ARG A 96 -4.30 -4.70 -6.99
C ARG A 96 -5.73 -4.77 -7.54
N SER A 97 -6.50 -5.77 -7.11
CA SER A 97 -7.90 -5.92 -7.52
C SER A 97 -8.77 -4.74 -7.05
N ARG A 98 -8.62 -4.34 -5.78
CA ARG A 98 -9.37 -3.23 -5.19
C ARG A 98 -9.04 -1.89 -5.83
N THR A 99 -7.76 -1.58 -6.01
CA THR A 99 -7.32 -0.32 -6.64
C THR A 99 -7.84 -0.21 -8.07
N HIS A 100 -7.80 -1.29 -8.85
CA HIS A 100 -8.35 -1.33 -10.20
C HIS A 100 -9.86 -1.09 -10.21
N THR A 101 -10.60 -1.77 -9.33
CA THR A 101 -12.06 -1.65 -9.23
C THR A 101 -12.48 -0.23 -8.83
N LEU A 102 -11.87 0.31 -7.77
CA LEU A 102 -12.17 1.65 -7.27
C LEU A 102 -11.82 2.73 -8.29
N MET A 103 -10.72 2.57 -9.04
CA MET A 103 -10.35 3.52 -10.08
C MET A 103 -11.39 3.54 -11.20
N ALA A 104 -11.81 2.36 -11.67
CA ALA A 104 -12.83 2.23 -12.71
C ALA A 104 -14.17 2.84 -12.27
N GLN A 105 -14.60 2.55 -11.03
CA GLN A 105 -15.79 3.16 -10.45
C GLN A 105 -15.65 4.70 -10.44
N LEU A 106 -14.56 5.21 -9.90
CA LEU A 106 -14.31 6.65 -9.81
C LEU A 106 -14.31 7.33 -11.19
N GLU A 107 -13.76 6.69 -12.22
CA GLU A 107 -13.79 7.21 -13.58
C GLU A 107 -15.20 7.24 -14.17
N SER A 108 -16.00 6.20 -13.89
CA SER A 108 -17.37 6.06 -14.41
C SER A 108 -18.42 6.98 -13.79
N LEU A 109 -18.16 7.55 -12.61
CA LEU A 109 -19.14 8.38 -11.89
C LEU A 109 -19.46 9.69 -12.63
N GLU A 110 -20.72 10.08 -12.66
CA GLU A 110 -21.17 11.35 -13.25
C GLU A 110 -21.37 12.44 -12.19
N GLU A 111 -21.50 13.70 -12.62
CA GLU A 111 -21.54 14.85 -11.70
C GLU A 111 -22.79 14.94 -10.83
N TRP A 112 -23.85 14.18 -11.13
CA TRP A 112 -25.08 14.12 -10.32
C TRP A 112 -25.09 12.93 -9.35
N GLN A 113 -24.08 12.08 -9.40
CA GLN A 113 -23.97 10.85 -8.62
C GLN A 113 -23.27 11.08 -7.28
N SER A 114 -23.73 12.07 -6.50
CA SER A 114 -23.10 12.47 -5.23
C SER A 114 -23.00 11.31 -4.25
N ASP A 115 -24.08 10.54 -4.12
CA ASP A 115 -24.15 9.47 -3.12
C ASP A 115 -23.20 8.33 -3.47
N GLN A 116 -23.14 7.94 -4.75
CA GLN A 116 -22.20 6.92 -5.23
C GLN A 116 -20.73 7.40 -5.16
N PHE A 117 -20.50 8.70 -5.33
CA PHE A 117 -19.17 9.27 -5.12
C PHE A 117 -18.75 9.24 -3.65
N ASP A 118 -19.67 9.54 -2.72
CA ASP A 118 -19.41 9.47 -1.29
C ASP A 118 -19.17 8.02 -0.84
N GLU A 119 -19.93 7.05 -1.37
CA GLU A 119 -19.68 5.61 -1.19
C GLU A 119 -18.28 5.21 -1.69
N CYS A 120 -17.92 5.59 -2.91
CA CYS A 120 -16.57 5.34 -3.45
C CYS A 120 -15.48 5.95 -2.56
N CYS A 121 -15.70 7.16 -2.04
CA CYS A 121 -14.77 7.78 -1.09
C CYS A 121 -14.67 7.02 0.23
N LEU A 122 -15.74 6.41 0.73
CA LEU A 122 -15.70 5.54 1.91
C LEU A 122 -14.89 4.28 1.61
N GLU A 123 -15.10 3.64 0.47
CA GLU A 123 -14.34 2.44 0.09
C GLU A 123 -12.84 2.73 -0.08
N ILE A 124 -12.45 3.88 -0.63
CA ILE A 124 -11.05 4.31 -0.69
C ILE A 124 -10.47 4.48 0.73
N ARG A 125 -11.25 5.00 1.71
CA ARG A 125 -10.79 5.08 3.10
C ARG A 125 -10.57 3.71 3.72
N GLU A 126 -11.45 2.74 3.45
CA GLU A 126 -11.26 1.36 3.91
C GLU A 126 -9.98 0.77 3.32
N LEU A 127 -9.74 0.95 2.02
CA LEU A 127 -8.51 0.49 1.38
C LEU A 127 -7.26 1.09 2.05
N LEU A 128 -7.28 2.39 2.35
CA LEU A 128 -6.17 3.04 3.05
C LEU A 128 -5.90 2.44 4.43
N ARG A 129 -6.94 2.05 5.16
CA ARG A 129 -6.78 1.38 6.47
C ARG A 129 -6.23 -0.04 6.32
N GLU A 130 -6.68 -0.77 5.30
CA GLU A 130 -6.14 -2.11 5.00
C GLU A 130 -4.65 -2.05 4.66
N VAL A 131 -4.24 -1.06 3.85
CA VAL A 131 -2.81 -0.84 3.53
C VAL A 131 -2.02 -0.42 4.76
N ASP A 132 -2.52 0.47 5.62
CA ASP A 132 -1.82 0.78 6.87
C ASP A 132 -1.65 -0.48 7.72
N GLN A 133 -2.68 -1.31 7.86
CA GLN A 133 -2.61 -2.55 8.62
C GLN A 133 -1.56 -3.51 8.03
N HIS A 134 -1.50 -3.62 6.71
CA HIS A 134 -0.50 -4.41 6.01
C HIS A 134 0.93 -3.92 6.29
N ASP A 135 1.18 -2.60 6.19
CA ASP A 135 2.49 -2.00 6.51
C ASP A 135 2.95 -2.36 7.95
N HIS A 136 2.02 -2.37 8.92
CA HIS A 136 2.34 -2.74 10.31
C HIS A 136 2.66 -4.24 10.45
N GLU A 137 1.96 -5.10 9.72
CA GLU A 137 2.21 -6.55 9.72
C GLU A 137 3.56 -6.86 9.08
N GLU A 138 3.92 -6.18 8.00
CA GLU A 138 5.22 -6.32 7.34
C GLU A 138 6.37 -5.90 8.25
N VAL A 139 6.29 -4.71 8.86
CA VAL A 139 7.30 -4.22 9.80
C VAL A 139 7.51 -5.22 10.95
N ARG A 140 6.42 -5.81 11.45
CA ARG A 140 6.50 -6.82 12.52
C ARG A 140 7.27 -8.06 12.05
N VAL A 141 6.99 -8.58 10.86
CA VAL A 141 7.71 -9.76 10.31
C VAL A 141 9.20 -9.44 10.15
N LEU A 142 9.54 -8.26 9.62
CA LEU A 142 10.92 -7.80 9.47
C LEU A 142 11.64 -7.65 10.82
N GLN A 143 10.96 -7.13 11.85
CA GLN A 143 11.53 -7.01 13.20
C GLN A 143 11.77 -8.38 13.87
N GLU A 144 10.83 -9.32 13.71
CA GLU A 144 10.97 -10.68 14.24
C GLU A 144 12.16 -11.41 13.56
N LEU A 145 12.38 -11.16 12.26
CA LEU A 145 13.54 -11.66 11.52
C LEU A 145 14.86 -11.14 12.11
N MET A 146 14.99 -9.82 12.30
CA MET A 146 16.20 -9.20 12.87
C MET A 146 16.46 -9.64 14.32
N SER A 147 15.41 -9.88 15.10
CA SER A 147 15.52 -10.24 16.52
C SER A 147 15.98 -11.68 16.74
N SER A 148 15.70 -12.59 15.81
CA SER A 148 16.10 -14.00 15.94
C SER A 148 17.52 -14.31 15.43
N ASP A 149 18.23 -13.33 14.88
CA ASP A 149 19.65 -13.46 14.50
C ASP A 149 20.63 -13.14 15.66
N LEU A 150 20.12 -12.71 16.83
CA LEU A 150 20.91 -12.41 18.04
C LEU A 150 20.90 -13.54 19.10
N GLY A 151 20.26 -14.68 18.82
CA GLY A 151 20.12 -15.79 19.76
C GLY A 151 21.10 -16.93 19.53
N GLY A 152 22.39 -16.71 19.81
CA GLY A 152 23.44 -17.70 19.55
C GLY A 152 24.62 -17.64 20.52
N GLU A 153 24.38 -17.61 21.83
CA GLU A 153 25.38 -18.00 22.83
C GLU A 153 24.71 -18.80 23.97
N GLY A 154 25.15 -20.05 24.12
CA GLY A 154 24.76 -21.00 25.16
C GLY A 154 25.41 -22.36 24.91
#